data_AF-G5JXW0-F1
#
_entry.id   AF-G5JXW0-F1
#
_cell.length_a   1.000
_cell.length_b   1.000
_cell.length_c   1.000
_cell.angle_alpha   90.00
_cell.angle_beta   90.00
_cell.angle_gamma   90.00
#
_symmetry.space_group_name_H-M   'P 1'
#
loop_
_entity.id
_entity.type
_entity.pdbx_description
1 polymer ?
#
loop_
_entity_poly.entity_id
_entity_poly.type
_entity_poly.pdbx_seq_one_letter_code
_entity_poly.pdbx_strand_id
1 'polypeptide(L)'
;MSNWSLESFDNIYASLAQSAYTGRPIVFDYSSLKKDQQKALDSGQSVRFDFSQDVEKKGQITQGASGDGYPDKSDPKASKTELYLQPDQQGLLTDEKTGYQAYYVSDTAEINQDTHQTYFVVRGSDGFGIDTDKLAKDPLDYLANMNPSDFNYEDWINNDMAFALTDAIVPQAGEATKGMKAKIAELNARAASDAQMSITGHSLGTIVSIQGAAGLSHAELQKVDQIVLLQIEIKS
;
A
#
# COMPACT_ATOMS: atom_id res chain seq x y z
N MET A 1 0.24 25.58 3.02
CA MET A 1 1.51 24.83 2.90
C MET A 1 1.37 23.55 3.70
N SER A 2 1.34 22.41 3.02
CA SER A 2 1.54 21.08 3.58
C SER A 2 1.88 20.14 2.41
N ASN A 3 3.09 20.27 1.89
CA ASN A 3 3.66 19.30 0.95
C ASN A 3 4.21 18.13 1.77
N TRP A 4 3.42 17.06 1.83
CA TRP A 4 3.82 15.75 2.35
C TRP A 4 4.24 14.83 1.20
N SER A 5 4.62 15.43 0.08
CA SER A 5 4.53 14.78 -1.21
C SER A 5 5.81 14.08 -1.61
N LEU A 6 5.61 12.82 -1.98
CA LEU A 6 6.36 12.02 -2.95
C LEU A 6 6.41 12.72 -4.34
N GLU A 7 6.62 14.04 -4.41
CA GLU A 7 6.47 14.90 -5.59
C GLU A 7 7.65 14.86 -6.56
N SER A 8 8.70 14.08 -6.26
CA SER A 8 9.92 14.01 -7.08
C SER A 8 10.60 12.64 -7.08
N PHE A 9 9.85 11.56 -6.81
CA PHE A 9 10.37 10.21 -6.80
C PHE A 9 9.70 9.40 -7.91
N ASP A 10 10.29 9.44 -9.11
CA ASP A 10 9.84 8.70 -10.30
C ASP A 10 10.10 7.18 -10.12
N ASN A 11 9.30 6.54 -9.29
CA ASN A 11 9.38 5.11 -8.98
C ASN A 11 7.97 4.52 -8.87
N ILE A 12 7.75 3.40 -9.55
CA ILE A 12 6.47 2.67 -9.52
C ILE A 12 6.00 2.36 -8.09
N TYR A 13 6.89 2.05 -7.15
CA TYR A 13 6.53 1.78 -5.75
C TYR A 13 5.95 3.00 -5.06
N ALA A 14 6.42 4.20 -5.40
CA ALA A 14 5.87 5.45 -4.89
C ALA A 14 4.52 5.76 -5.53
N SER A 15 4.36 5.59 -6.84
CA SER A 15 3.07 5.75 -7.52
C SER A 15 2.02 4.78 -6.96
N LEU A 16 2.38 3.52 -6.75
CA LEU A 16 1.52 2.51 -6.14
C LEU A 16 1.14 2.87 -4.70
N ALA A 17 2.11 3.25 -3.86
CA ALA A 17 1.85 3.64 -2.48
C ALA A 17 0.98 4.92 -2.39
N GLN A 18 1.18 5.88 -3.31
CA GLN A 18 0.29 7.03 -3.45
C GLN A 18 -1.12 6.58 -3.81
N SER A 19 -1.29 5.71 -4.81
CA SER A 19 -2.60 5.27 -5.29
C SER A 19 -3.42 4.46 -4.29
N ALA A 20 -2.80 3.96 -3.21
CA ALA A 20 -3.52 3.37 -2.10
C ALA A 20 -4.37 4.40 -1.33
N TYR A 21 -4.01 5.69 -1.35
CA TYR A 21 -4.73 6.74 -0.65
C TYR A 21 -5.95 7.26 -1.40
N THR A 22 -6.93 7.76 -0.64
CA THR A 22 -8.07 8.46 -1.20
C THR A 22 -7.68 9.84 -1.77
N GLY A 23 -8.50 10.38 -2.67
CA GLY A 23 -8.32 11.74 -3.21
C GLY A 23 -7.18 11.91 -4.23
N ARG A 24 -6.46 10.83 -4.58
CA ARG A 24 -5.36 10.85 -5.54
C ARG A 24 -5.83 10.80 -7.00
N PRO A 25 -5.02 11.28 -7.96
CA PRO A 25 -5.34 11.21 -9.39
C PRO A 25 -5.56 9.79 -9.90
N ILE A 26 -4.62 8.88 -9.61
CA ILE A 26 -4.79 7.43 -9.74
C ILE A 26 -5.08 6.87 -8.34
N VAL A 27 -6.20 6.18 -8.18
CA VAL A 27 -6.70 5.72 -6.88
C VAL A 27 -7.22 4.29 -6.97
N PHE A 28 -6.87 3.45 -6.00
CA PHE A 28 -7.32 2.07 -5.88
C PHE A 28 -8.55 1.91 -4.97
N ASP A 29 -8.78 2.88 -4.07
CA ASP A 29 -9.94 2.89 -3.19
C ASP A 29 -11.25 2.69 -3.98
N TYR A 30 -11.98 1.63 -3.63
CA TYR A 30 -13.16 1.17 -4.36
C TYR A 30 -14.22 2.28 -4.45
N SER A 31 -14.44 3.02 -3.36
CA SER A 31 -15.46 4.09 -3.31
C SER A 31 -15.14 5.26 -4.25
N SER A 32 -13.86 5.45 -4.55
CA SER A 32 -13.33 6.49 -5.44
C SER A 32 -13.27 6.07 -6.90
N LEU A 33 -13.47 4.79 -7.21
CA LEU A 33 -13.49 4.26 -8.58
C LEU A 33 -14.76 4.69 -9.35
N LYS A 34 -14.66 4.70 -10.68
CA LYS A 34 -15.84 4.89 -11.54
C LYS A 34 -16.78 3.68 -11.45
N LYS A 35 -18.07 3.88 -11.73
CA LYS A 35 -19.09 2.82 -11.64
C LYS A 35 -18.82 1.60 -12.52
N ASP A 36 -18.20 1.78 -13.67
CA ASP A 36 -17.78 0.70 -14.57
C ASP A 36 -16.59 -0.09 -13.99
N GLN A 37 -15.63 0.59 -13.36
CA GLN A 37 -14.51 -0.03 -12.67
C GLN A 37 -14.96 -0.80 -11.41
N GLN A 38 -15.89 -0.25 -10.64
CA GLN A 38 -16.52 -0.96 -9.51
C GLN A 38 -17.19 -2.26 -9.98
N LYS A 39 -18.02 -2.17 -11.03
CA LYS A 39 -18.68 -3.35 -11.62
C LYS A 39 -17.68 -4.39 -12.11
N ALA A 40 -16.57 -3.98 -12.71
CA ALA A 40 -15.51 -4.88 -13.12
C ALA A 40 -15.00 -5.68 -11.90
N LEU A 41 -14.59 -5.00 -10.82
CA LEU A 41 -14.12 -5.67 -9.60
C LEU A 41 -15.19 -6.57 -8.97
N ASP A 42 -16.44 -6.12 -8.89
CA ASP A 42 -17.56 -6.89 -8.35
C ASP A 42 -17.82 -8.17 -9.15
N SER A 43 -17.58 -8.13 -10.46
CA SER A 43 -17.71 -9.29 -11.35
C SER A 43 -16.46 -10.19 -11.36
N GLY A 44 -15.43 -9.87 -10.57
CA GLY A 44 -14.17 -10.59 -10.53
C GLY A 44 -13.17 -10.22 -11.64
N GLN A 45 -13.41 -9.14 -12.38
CA GLN A 45 -12.48 -8.61 -13.37
C GLN A 45 -11.55 -7.57 -12.73
N SER A 46 -10.35 -7.41 -13.28
CA SER A 46 -9.42 -6.38 -12.83
C SER A 46 -9.69 -5.01 -13.46
N VAL A 47 -9.08 -3.97 -12.89
CA VAL A 47 -9.14 -2.60 -13.41
C VAL A 47 -7.76 -2.15 -13.87
N ARG A 48 -7.63 -1.75 -15.14
CA ARG A 48 -6.39 -1.24 -15.72
C ARG A 48 -6.10 0.19 -15.24
N PHE A 49 -4.85 0.43 -14.85
CA PHE A 49 -4.26 1.71 -14.54
C PHE A 49 -2.99 1.90 -15.37
N ASP A 50 -2.74 3.14 -15.79
CA ASP A 50 -1.60 3.51 -16.60
C ASP A 50 -0.76 4.52 -15.82
N PHE A 51 0.42 4.08 -15.40
CA PHE A 51 1.44 4.85 -14.70
C PHE A 51 2.54 5.32 -15.65
N SER A 52 2.36 5.30 -16.98
CA SER A 52 3.42 5.69 -17.93
C SER A 52 3.70 7.19 -17.97
N GLN A 53 2.77 8.00 -17.48
CA GLN A 53 2.81 9.45 -17.51
C GLN A 53 2.27 10.03 -16.21
N ASP A 54 2.71 11.23 -15.86
CA ASP A 54 2.16 12.00 -14.75
C ASP A 54 0.67 12.24 -14.97
N VAL A 55 -0.10 12.10 -13.89
CA VAL A 55 -1.54 12.41 -13.90
C VAL A 55 -1.82 13.45 -12.82
N GLU A 56 -2.29 14.63 -13.24
CA GLU A 56 -2.72 15.69 -12.33
C GLU A 56 -4.26 15.75 -12.22
N LYS A 57 -4.77 15.86 -11.00
CA LYS A 57 -6.19 16.10 -10.73
C LYS A 57 -6.35 17.04 -9.54
N LYS A 58 -6.96 18.20 -9.77
CA LYS A 58 -7.24 19.22 -8.73
C LYS A 58 -5.99 19.62 -7.92
N GLY A 59 -4.86 19.80 -8.59
CA GLY A 59 -3.58 20.18 -7.95
C GLY A 59 -2.87 19.06 -7.19
N GLN A 60 -3.39 17.81 -7.24
CA GLN A 60 -2.65 16.63 -6.82
C GLN A 60 -2.05 15.94 -8.03
N ILE A 61 -0.82 15.41 -7.90
CA ILE A 61 -0.11 14.71 -8.97
C ILE A 61 0.16 13.27 -8.49
N THR A 62 -0.17 12.30 -9.33
CA THR A 62 0.45 10.97 -9.29
C THR A 62 1.56 11.00 -10.32
N GLN A 63 2.80 10.85 -9.87
CA GLN A 63 3.92 10.80 -10.78
C GLN A 63 3.86 9.51 -11.60
N GLY A 64 4.03 9.65 -12.90
CA GLY A 64 4.24 8.55 -13.80
C GLY A 64 5.67 8.04 -13.69
N ALA A 65 5.84 6.82 -14.16
CA ALA A 65 7.10 6.19 -14.45
C ALA A 65 7.70 6.71 -15.78
N SER A 66 7.83 8.02 -15.92
CA SER A 66 8.48 8.65 -17.09
C SER A 66 9.84 9.23 -16.70
N GLY A 67 10.88 8.38 -16.67
CA GLY A 67 12.25 8.81 -16.39
C GLY A 67 13.26 7.67 -16.31
N ASP A 68 14.55 8.00 -16.16
CA ASP A 68 15.69 7.08 -16.01
C ASP A 68 15.67 6.27 -14.68
N GLY A 69 14.68 6.51 -13.81
CA GLY A 69 14.50 5.86 -12.50
C GLY A 69 13.68 4.57 -12.50
N TYR A 70 13.31 4.07 -13.68
CA TYR A 70 12.54 2.85 -13.84
C TYR A 70 13.43 1.60 -13.91
N PRO A 71 13.01 0.42 -13.42
CA PRO A 71 13.73 -0.82 -13.68
C PRO A 71 13.92 -1.00 -15.20
N ASP A 72 15.10 -1.50 -15.58
CA ASP A 72 15.58 -1.59 -16.96
C ASP A 72 14.50 -2.12 -17.91
N LYS A 73 14.08 -1.33 -18.91
CA LYS A 73 13.04 -1.74 -19.88
C LYS A 73 13.39 -3.01 -20.67
N SER A 74 14.65 -3.44 -20.65
CA SER A 74 15.12 -4.69 -21.25
C SER A 74 15.02 -5.91 -20.31
N ASP A 75 14.81 -5.69 -19.01
CA ASP A 75 14.47 -6.73 -18.06
C ASP A 75 12.97 -7.07 -18.19
N PRO A 76 12.60 -8.30 -18.58
CA PRO A 76 11.19 -8.71 -18.59
C PRO A 76 10.53 -8.69 -17.20
N LYS A 77 11.33 -8.60 -16.12
CA LYS A 77 10.86 -8.36 -14.74
C LYS A 77 10.73 -6.90 -14.37
N ALA A 78 11.23 -5.97 -15.20
CA ALA A 78 10.97 -4.57 -14.97
C ALA A 78 9.47 -4.36 -14.92
N SER A 79 9.04 -3.58 -13.92
CA SER A 79 7.65 -3.25 -13.69
C SER A 79 6.99 -2.85 -15.01
N LYS A 80 5.74 -3.24 -15.28
CA LYS A 80 5.00 -2.62 -16.40
C LYS A 80 4.39 -1.32 -15.90
N THR A 81 4.36 -0.29 -16.74
CA THR A 81 3.68 0.96 -16.38
C THR A 81 2.16 0.81 -16.48
N GLU A 82 1.70 -0.15 -17.29
CA GLU A 82 0.30 -0.58 -17.32
C GLU A 82 0.10 -1.73 -16.34
N LEU A 83 -0.72 -1.50 -15.32
CA LEU A 83 -0.94 -2.43 -14.24
C LEU A 83 -2.44 -2.64 -13.99
N TYR A 84 -2.78 -3.74 -13.35
CA TYR A 84 -4.15 -4.19 -13.16
C TYR A 84 -4.44 -4.41 -11.69
N LEU A 85 -5.30 -3.58 -11.12
CA LEU A 85 -5.83 -3.78 -9.77
C LEU A 85 -6.72 -5.02 -9.78
N GLN A 86 -6.32 -6.02 -9.00
CA GLN A 86 -7.01 -7.30 -8.87
C GLN A 86 -8.14 -7.19 -7.84
N PRO A 87 -9.25 -7.92 -8.05
CA PRO A 87 -10.35 -7.95 -7.09
C PRO A 87 -9.97 -8.71 -5.80
N ASP A 88 -10.49 -8.26 -4.66
CA ASP A 88 -10.38 -8.96 -3.38
C ASP A 88 -11.55 -9.92 -3.15
N GLN A 89 -11.56 -11.03 -3.89
CA GLN A 89 -12.66 -12.01 -3.80
C GLN A 89 -12.72 -12.75 -2.45
N GLN A 90 -11.63 -12.77 -1.70
CA GLN A 90 -11.53 -13.50 -0.44
C GLN A 90 -11.73 -12.59 0.78
N GLY A 91 -11.82 -11.26 0.59
CA GLY A 91 -11.94 -10.30 1.68
C GLY A 91 -10.71 -10.32 2.59
N LEU A 92 -9.51 -10.48 2.02
CA LEU A 92 -8.24 -10.60 2.77
C LEU A 92 -7.38 -9.34 2.66
N LEU A 93 -7.81 -8.34 1.90
CA LEU A 93 -7.12 -7.08 1.72
C LEU A 93 -7.76 -5.95 2.52
N THR A 94 -8.85 -6.22 3.25
CA THR A 94 -9.50 -5.25 4.14
C THR A 94 -9.88 -5.88 5.48
N ASP A 95 -9.77 -5.10 6.55
CA ASP A 95 -10.39 -5.41 7.84
C ASP A 95 -10.77 -4.10 8.53
N GLU A 96 -12.08 -3.79 8.56
CA GLU A 96 -12.60 -2.55 9.14
C GLU A 96 -12.28 -2.41 10.62
N LYS A 97 -12.22 -3.54 11.36
CA LYS A 97 -11.98 -3.54 12.80
C LYS A 97 -10.59 -3.01 13.15
N THR A 98 -9.60 -3.34 12.33
CA THR A 98 -8.21 -2.91 12.50
C THR A 98 -7.85 -1.71 11.62
N GLY A 99 -8.76 -1.25 10.75
CA GLY A 99 -8.48 -0.22 9.75
C GLY A 99 -7.48 -0.68 8.68
N TYR A 100 -7.24 -1.99 8.57
CA TYR A 100 -6.33 -2.55 7.57
C TYR A 100 -6.94 -2.43 6.17
N GLN A 101 -6.13 -1.91 5.25
CA GLN A 101 -6.45 -1.81 3.84
C GLN A 101 -5.19 -2.05 3.03
N ALA A 102 -5.28 -2.97 2.09
CA ALA A 102 -4.26 -3.25 1.09
C ALA A 102 -4.91 -3.40 -0.29
N TYR A 103 -4.06 -3.43 -1.30
CA TYR A 103 -4.44 -3.61 -2.70
C TYR A 103 -3.46 -4.57 -3.35
N TYR A 104 -3.97 -5.41 -4.25
CA TYR A 104 -3.15 -6.34 -5.01
C TYR A 104 -3.17 -5.96 -6.48
N VAL A 105 -2.00 -5.72 -7.05
CA VAL A 105 -1.83 -5.19 -8.41
C VAL A 105 -0.95 -6.13 -9.22
N SER A 106 -1.26 -6.34 -10.49
CA SER A 106 -0.56 -7.29 -11.37
C SER A 106 -0.13 -6.64 -12.69
N ASP A 107 0.91 -7.20 -13.31
CA ASP A 107 1.36 -6.87 -14.67
C ASP A 107 0.49 -7.50 -15.78
N THR A 108 -0.55 -8.25 -15.39
CA THR A 108 -1.55 -8.87 -16.25
C THR A 108 -2.97 -8.66 -15.71
N ALA A 109 -3.96 -8.68 -16.61
CA ALA A 109 -5.36 -8.53 -16.23
C ALA A 109 -5.89 -9.66 -15.32
N GLU A 110 -5.39 -10.88 -15.53
CA GLU A 110 -5.71 -12.06 -14.72
C GLU A 110 -4.39 -12.71 -14.27
N ILE A 111 -4.36 -13.29 -13.08
CA ILE A 111 -3.19 -14.06 -12.63
C ILE A 111 -3.14 -15.38 -13.41
N ASN A 112 -2.14 -15.50 -14.28
CA ASN A 112 -1.97 -16.62 -15.21
C ASN A 112 -0.49 -16.82 -15.58
N GLN A 113 -0.19 -17.76 -16.47
CA GLN A 113 1.20 -18.11 -16.83
C GLN A 113 2.01 -16.98 -17.48
N ASP A 114 1.37 -15.87 -17.88
CA ASP A 114 2.04 -14.67 -18.39
C ASP A 114 2.27 -13.61 -17.28
N THR A 115 1.80 -13.86 -16.06
CA THR A 115 2.05 -13.01 -14.89
C THR A 115 3.46 -13.26 -14.39
N HIS A 116 4.29 -12.22 -14.38
CA HIS A 116 5.65 -12.28 -13.84
C HIS A 116 5.86 -11.38 -12.62
N GLN A 117 5.08 -10.31 -12.49
CA GLN A 117 5.28 -9.34 -11.40
C GLN A 117 3.96 -8.86 -10.83
N THR A 118 3.83 -8.95 -9.51
CA THR A 118 2.70 -8.38 -8.76
C THR A 118 3.17 -7.50 -7.62
N TYR A 119 2.24 -6.75 -7.04
CA TYR A 119 2.49 -5.79 -5.98
C TYR A 119 1.44 -5.93 -4.89
N PHE A 120 1.92 -6.09 -3.67
CA PHE A 120 1.13 -5.97 -2.46
C PHE A 120 1.32 -4.56 -1.90
N VAL A 121 0.28 -3.74 -2.04
CA VAL A 121 0.32 -2.32 -1.72
C VAL A 121 -0.47 -2.09 -0.44
N VAL A 122 0.21 -1.77 0.66
CA VAL A 122 -0.45 -1.51 1.95
C VAL A 122 -0.74 -0.02 2.08
N ARG A 123 -2.00 0.32 2.30
CA ARG A 123 -2.40 1.72 2.52
C ARG A 123 -1.85 2.21 3.86
N GLY A 124 -1.34 3.44 3.87
CA GLY A 124 -1.08 4.15 5.13
C GLY A 124 -2.36 4.76 5.70
N SER A 125 -2.23 5.69 6.65
CA SER A 125 -3.39 6.37 7.22
C SER A 125 -3.79 7.63 6.42
N ASP A 126 -5.09 7.82 6.15
CA ASP A 126 -5.65 8.98 5.44
C ASP A 126 -5.65 10.27 6.31
N GLY A 127 -5.15 10.24 7.55
CA GLY A 127 -5.05 11.44 8.41
C GLY A 127 -4.16 11.25 9.64
N PHE A 128 -3.67 12.37 10.16
CA PHE A 128 -3.13 12.46 11.51
C PHE A 128 -4.28 12.95 12.40
N GLY A 129 -5.02 12.08 13.06
CA GLY A 129 -5.95 12.50 14.10
C GLY A 129 -5.21 12.85 15.38
N ILE A 130 -4.34 13.85 15.27
CA ILE A 130 -3.87 14.62 16.41
C ILE A 130 -4.80 15.81 16.50
N ASP A 131 -5.35 16.05 17.68
CA ASP A 131 -5.70 17.41 18.09
C ASP A 131 -4.40 18.21 18.22
N THR A 132 -3.92 18.76 17.10
CA THR A 132 -2.63 19.46 16.99
C THR A 132 -2.54 20.62 17.97
N ASP A 133 -3.69 21.18 18.37
CA ASP A 133 -3.77 22.27 19.34
C ASP A 133 -3.53 21.79 20.78
N LYS A 134 -3.83 20.52 21.10
CA LYS A 134 -3.49 19.90 22.40
C LYS A 134 -2.04 19.42 22.44
N LEU A 135 -1.56 18.76 21.39
CA LEU A 135 -0.16 18.32 21.31
C LEU A 135 0.81 19.51 21.37
N ALA A 136 0.48 20.62 20.71
CA ALA A 136 1.30 21.82 20.73
C ALA A 136 1.29 22.54 22.10
N LYS A 137 0.28 22.31 22.94
CA LYS A 137 0.14 22.96 24.25
C LYS A 137 0.91 22.23 25.35
N ASP A 138 0.83 20.90 25.39
CA ASP A 138 1.58 20.12 26.38
C ASP A 138 1.87 18.69 25.86
N PRO A 139 3.02 18.49 25.18
CA PRO A 139 3.36 17.22 24.57
C PRO A 139 3.57 16.10 25.60
N LEU A 140 4.06 16.43 26.80
CA LEU A 140 4.38 15.44 27.83
C LEU A 140 3.13 14.98 28.58
N ASP A 141 2.21 15.90 28.89
CA ASP A 141 0.94 15.57 29.53
C ASP A 141 0.00 14.80 28.60
N TYR A 142 -0.04 15.18 27.32
CA TYR A 142 -0.85 14.50 26.30
C TYR A 142 -0.46 13.03 26.12
N LEU A 143 0.85 12.73 26.13
CA LEU A 143 1.36 11.35 26.06
C LEU A 143 1.15 10.58 27.37
N ALA A 144 1.24 11.25 28.52
CA ALA A 144 1.14 10.60 29.83
C ALA A 144 -0.31 10.25 30.25
N ASN A 145 -1.30 11.00 29.77
CA ASN A 145 -2.70 10.90 30.21
C ASN A 145 -3.66 10.35 29.14
N MET A 146 -3.13 9.73 28.08
CA MET A 146 -3.93 9.10 27.03
C MET A 146 -4.77 7.93 27.60
N ASN A 147 -6.10 7.99 27.45
CA ASN A 147 -7.03 6.98 27.97
C ASN A 147 -7.44 6.00 26.86
N PRO A 148 -7.25 4.66 26.99
CA PRO A 148 -7.53 3.61 25.98
C PRO A 148 -8.85 3.69 25.18
N SER A 149 -9.84 4.45 25.64
CA SER A 149 -11.12 4.68 24.97
C SER A 149 -11.18 5.94 24.10
N ASP A 150 -10.20 6.85 24.20
CA ASP A 150 -10.00 7.99 23.28
C ASP A 150 -9.42 7.54 21.91
N PHE A 151 -9.31 6.22 21.73
CA PHE A 151 -8.57 5.54 20.69
C PHE A 151 -9.54 5.23 19.55
N ASN A 152 -9.49 6.03 18.49
CA ASN A 152 -10.09 5.66 17.22
C ASN A 152 -9.17 4.65 16.52
N TYR A 153 -9.71 3.49 16.18
CA TYR A 153 -8.98 2.36 15.55
C TYR A 153 -8.53 2.68 14.12
N GLU A 154 -9.02 3.79 13.54
CA GLU A 154 -8.64 4.30 12.23
C GLU A 154 -7.40 5.21 12.23
N ASP A 155 -6.83 5.52 13.40
CA ASP A 155 -5.89 6.64 13.55
C ASP A 155 -4.41 6.27 13.78
N TRP A 156 -3.55 6.99 13.05
CA TRP A 156 -2.12 6.79 12.81
C TRP A 156 -1.25 6.65 14.07
N ILE A 157 -1.51 7.40 15.14
CA ILE A 157 -0.64 7.41 16.31
C ILE A 157 -0.61 6.05 16.99
N ASN A 158 -1.71 5.33 17.17
CA ASN A 158 -1.68 4.19 18.10
C ASN A 158 -0.89 2.98 17.58
N ASN A 159 -0.80 2.77 16.26
CA ASN A 159 -0.04 1.65 15.69
C ASN A 159 1.44 2.01 15.46
N ASP A 160 1.72 3.22 14.96
CA ASP A 160 3.10 3.70 14.81
C ASP A 160 3.74 4.06 16.16
N MET A 161 2.99 4.60 17.12
CA MET A 161 3.47 4.95 18.47
C MET A 161 3.53 3.73 19.40
N ALA A 162 2.65 2.73 19.28
CA ALA A 162 2.87 1.46 19.99
C ALA A 162 4.11 0.73 19.44
N PHE A 163 4.34 0.71 18.12
CA PHE A 163 5.60 0.19 17.60
C PHE A 163 6.81 1.06 18.02
N ALA A 164 6.73 2.38 17.88
CA ALA A 164 7.83 3.31 18.17
C ALA A 164 8.13 3.52 19.67
N LEU A 165 7.16 3.27 20.56
CA LEU A 165 7.32 3.43 22.02
C LEU A 165 7.29 2.10 22.79
N THR A 166 6.77 1.00 22.24
CA THR A 166 6.56 -0.27 23.00
C THR A 166 7.00 -1.56 22.30
N ASP A 167 7.73 -1.49 21.17
CA ASP A 167 8.21 -2.66 20.40
C ASP A 167 7.10 -3.64 19.97
N ALA A 168 5.85 -3.17 19.86
CA ALA A 168 4.69 -4.03 19.64
C ALA A 168 4.41 -4.34 18.15
N ILE A 169 3.88 -5.54 17.88
CA ILE A 169 3.32 -5.91 16.58
C ILE A 169 1.97 -5.18 16.41
N VAL A 170 1.79 -4.48 15.30
CA VAL A 170 0.55 -3.76 15.01
C VAL A 170 -0.55 -4.76 14.59
N PRO A 171 -1.82 -4.59 15.00
CA PRO A 171 -2.89 -5.54 14.69
C PRO A 171 -3.05 -5.81 13.18
N GLN A 172 -2.82 -4.81 12.33
CA GLN A 172 -2.90 -4.92 10.87
C GLN A 172 -1.84 -5.84 10.28
N ALA A 173 -0.69 -6.04 10.95
CA ALA A 173 0.38 -6.89 10.45
C ALA A 173 -0.06 -8.36 10.33
N GLY A 174 -0.93 -8.82 11.23
CA GLY A 174 -1.52 -10.16 11.16
C GLY A 174 -2.39 -10.33 9.91
N GLU A 175 -3.22 -9.34 9.60
CA GLU A 175 -4.06 -9.36 8.40
C GLU A 175 -3.24 -9.22 7.12
N ALA A 176 -2.22 -8.35 7.12
CA ALA A 176 -1.26 -8.24 6.03
C ALA A 176 -0.54 -9.57 5.76
N THR A 177 -0.12 -10.29 6.81
CA THR A 177 0.48 -11.62 6.67
C THR A 177 -0.47 -12.59 5.96
N LYS A 178 -1.75 -12.64 6.38
CA LYS A 178 -2.74 -13.53 5.76
C LYS A 178 -2.95 -13.20 4.28
N GLY A 179 -3.09 -11.91 3.96
CA GLY A 179 -3.23 -11.42 2.59
C GLY A 179 -2.02 -11.80 1.72
N MET A 180 -0.80 -11.54 2.21
CA MET A 180 0.44 -11.88 1.49
C MET A 180 0.55 -13.39 1.23
N LYS A 181 0.25 -14.23 2.23
CA LYS A 181 0.27 -15.70 2.06
C LYS A 181 -0.72 -16.18 1.02
N ALA A 182 -1.95 -15.65 1.05
CA ALA A 182 -2.98 -15.98 0.07
C ALA A 182 -2.55 -15.60 -1.35
N LYS A 183 -1.95 -14.41 -1.53
CA LYS A 183 -1.48 -13.94 -2.83
C LYS A 183 -0.25 -14.67 -3.35
N ILE A 184 0.68 -15.04 -2.47
CA ILE A 184 1.79 -15.94 -2.84
C ILE A 184 1.28 -17.32 -3.25
N ALA A 185 0.28 -17.87 -2.54
CA ALA A 185 -0.32 -19.15 -2.91
C ALA A 185 -1.03 -19.08 -4.28
N GLU A 186 -1.73 -17.97 -4.56
CA GLU A 186 -2.34 -17.71 -5.87
C GLU A 186 -1.29 -17.63 -6.99
N LEU A 187 -0.18 -16.91 -6.77
CA LEU A 187 0.93 -16.87 -7.71
C LEU A 187 1.51 -18.26 -7.98
N ASN A 188 1.81 -19.02 -6.93
CA ASN A 188 2.37 -20.36 -7.08
C ASN A 188 1.45 -21.31 -7.85
N ALA A 189 0.13 -21.12 -7.74
CA ALA A 189 -0.85 -21.98 -8.38
C ALA A 189 -1.12 -21.62 -9.86
N ARG A 190 -0.99 -20.34 -10.23
CA ARG A 190 -1.51 -19.84 -11.51
C ARG A 190 -0.50 -19.07 -12.35
N ALA A 191 0.47 -18.42 -11.72
CA ALA A 191 1.39 -17.52 -12.38
C ALA A 191 2.53 -18.24 -13.11
N ALA A 192 3.39 -17.48 -13.80
CA ALA A 192 4.66 -18.00 -14.29
C ALA A 192 5.51 -18.56 -13.12
N SER A 193 6.37 -19.54 -13.39
CA SER A 193 7.20 -20.16 -12.34
C SER A 193 8.15 -19.17 -11.66
N ASP A 194 8.61 -18.19 -12.42
CA ASP A 194 9.48 -17.11 -11.98
C ASP A 194 8.72 -15.88 -11.47
N ALA A 195 7.38 -15.94 -11.39
CA ALA A 195 6.58 -14.83 -10.91
C ALA A 195 6.93 -14.47 -9.46
N GLN A 196 7.02 -13.16 -9.19
CA GLN A 196 7.34 -12.61 -7.88
C GLN A 196 6.31 -11.54 -7.45
N MET A 197 6.25 -11.30 -6.15
CA MET A 197 5.43 -10.26 -5.53
C MET A 197 6.34 -9.23 -4.86
N SER A 198 6.23 -7.96 -5.22
CA SER A 198 6.87 -6.89 -4.46
C SER A 198 5.92 -6.30 -3.44
N ILE A 199 6.44 -5.74 -2.36
CA ILE A 199 5.66 -5.15 -1.27
C ILE A 199 6.01 -3.67 -1.18
N THR A 200 5.00 -2.81 -1.12
CA THR A 200 5.21 -1.37 -0.91
C THR A 200 4.17 -0.78 0.02
N GLY A 201 4.56 0.26 0.74
CA GLY A 201 3.70 0.99 1.64
C GLY A 201 4.31 2.34 2.00
N HIS A 202 3.45 3.27 2.38
CA HIS A 202 3.85 4.60 2.84
C HIS A 202 3.30 4.90 4.24
N SER A 203 4.05 5.67 5.05
CA SER A 203 3.68 6.00 6.44
C SER A 203 3.40 4.72 7.26
N LEU A 204 2.27 4.59 7.95
CA LEU A 204 1.87 3.36 8.68
C LEU A 204 1.95 2.09 7.81
N GLY A 205 1.69 2.22 6.50
CA GLY A 205 1.80 1.13 5.55
C GLY A 205 3.21 0.52 5.55
N THR A 206 4.25 1.25 5.95
CA THR A 206 5.63 0.72 6.06
C THR A 206 5.78 -0.32 7.17
N ILE A 207 5.28 -0.01 8.37
CA ILE A 207 5.35 -0.89 9.54
C ILE A 207 4.46 -2.11 9.33
N VAL A 208 3.25 -1.90 8.82
CA VAL A 208 2.32 -3.00 8.48
C VAL A 208 2.94 -3.92 7.42
N SER A 209 3.58 -3.35 6.39
CA SER A 209 4.24 -4.13 5.33
C SER A 209 5.38 -4.99 5.87
N ILE A 210 6.30 -4.41 6.65
CA ILE A 210 7.49 -5.14 7.11
C ILE A 210 7.15 -6.18 8.18
N GLN A 211 6.25 -5.86 9.11
CA GLN A 211 5.79 -6.81 10.12
C GLN A 211 4.94 -7.93 9.48
N GLY A 212 4.13 -7.60 8.47
CA GLY A 212 3.41 -8.60 7.68
C GLY A 212 4.34 -9.55 6.94
N ALA A 213 5.37 -9.00 6.28
CA ALA A 213 6.40 -9.80 5.61
C ALA A 213 7.19 -10.68 6.58
N ALA A 214 7.44 -10.21 7.80
CA ALA A 214 8.10 -11.01 8.85
C ALA A 214 7.29 -12.25 9.28
N GLY A 215 5.98 -12.27 9.02
CA GLY A 215 5.11 -13.44 9.25
C GLY A 215 5.17 -14.52 8.16
N LEU A 216 5.91 -14.27 7.07
CA LEU A 216 6.11 -15.21 5.97
C LEU A 216 7.19 -16.24 6.31
N SER A 217 7.00 -17.47 5.83
CA SER A 217 8.00 -18.52 5.87
C SER A 217 9.14 -18.25 4.89
N HIS A 218 10.27 -18.95 5.04
CA HIS A 218 11.39 -18.82 4.11
C HIS A 218 11.01 -19.11 2.65
N ALA A 219 10.16 -20.12 2.41
CA ALA A 219 9.68 -20.46 1.08
C ALA A 219 8.76 -19.37 0.49
N GLU A 220 7.93 -18.74 1.32
CA GLU A 220 7.09 -17.61 0.91
C GLU A 220 7.92 -16.35 0.63
N LEU A 221 8.96 -16.08 1.43
CA LEU A 221 9.88 -14.97 1.22
C LEU A 221 10.67 -15.10 -0.09
N GLN A 222 10.95 -16.32 -0.57
CA GLN A 222 11.58 -16.51 -1.90
C GLN A 222 10.70 -16.05 -3.07
N LYS A 223 9.38 -15.86 -2.84
CA LYS A 223 8.46 -15.28 -3.82
C LYS A 223 8.35 -13.77 -3.71
N VAL A 224 8.98 -13.15 -2.69
CA VAL A 224 9.05 -11.70 -2.55
C VAL A 224 10.27 -11.19 -3.33
N ASP A 225 10.05 -10.27 -4.28
CA ASP A 225 11.15 -9.66 -5.02
C ASP A 225 11.80 -8.52 -4.22
N GLN A 226 11.02 -7.46 -3.96
CA GLN A 226 11.47 -6.27 -3.25
C GLN A 226 10.47 -5.84 -2.20
N ILE A 227 10.97 -5.25 -1.12
CA ILE A 227 10.18 -4.52 -0.13
C ILE A 227 10.64 -3.07 -0.16
N VAL A 228 9.81 -2.16 -0.67
CA VAL A 228 10.13 -0.73 -0.80
C VAL A 228 9.22 0.07 0.12
N LEU A 229 9.81 0.70 1.13
CA LEU A 229 9.08 1.37 2.20
C LEU A 229 9.35 2.88 2.14
N LEU A 230 8.28 3.67 2.13
CA LEU A 230 8.35 5.11 1.93
C LEU A 230 7.90 5.82 3.22
N GLN A 231 8.81 6.57 3.85
CA GLN A 231 8.54 7.27 5.10
C GLN A 231 8.11 8.72 4.89
N ILE A 232 7.42 9.27 5.89
CA ILE A 232 7.14 10.70 5.99
C ILE A 232 8.44 11.41 6.37
N GLU A 233 8.89 12.35 5.54
CA GLU A 233 10.00 13.23 5.89
C GLU A 233 9.45 14.38 6.75
N ILE A 234 9.70 14.36 8.06
CA ILE A 234 9.46 15.51 8.92
C ILE A 234 10.62 16.48 8.69
N LYS A 235 10.40 17.51 7.85
CA LYS A 235 11.36 18.62 7.74
C LYS A 235 11.39 19.36 9.08
N SER A 236 12.49 19.21 9.82
CA SER A 236 12.82 19.98 11.02
C SER A 236 13.13 21.43 10.70
#